data_AF-A0A1S3KCC9-F1
#
_entry.id   AF-A0A1S3KCC9-F1
#
_cell.length_a   1.000
_cell.length_b   1.000
_cell.length_c   1.000
_cell.angle_alpha   90.00
_cell.angle_beta   90.00
_cell.angle_gamma   90.00
#
_symmetry.space_group_name_H-M   'P 1'
#
loop_
_entity.id
_entity.type
_entity.pdbx_description
1 polymer ?
#
loop_
_entity_poly.entity_id
_entity_poly.type
_entity_poly.pdbx_seq_one_letter_code
_entity_poly.pdbx_strand_id
1 'polypeptide(L)'
;MRKSLKARGSNLIIRQGKPEDVVPAIIKCLGQGNVIAVGFQEEATQEELDVEAALKKNCGVQIKTFWGSTLYHKEDVPFKIQQ
;
A
#
# COMPACT_ATOMS: atom_id res chain seq x y z
N MET A 1 -13.98 -2.26 11.05
CA MET A 1 -13.36 -1.56 9.91
C MET A 1 -14.37 -0.99 8.89
N ARG A 2 -15.13 -1.81 8.13
CA ARG A 2 -16.06 -1.27 7.09
C ARG A 2 -17.13 -0.30 7.61
N LYS A 3 -17.75 -0.60 8.76
CA LYS A 3 -18.72 0.29 9.41
C LYS A 3 -18.10 1.65 9.77
N SER A 4 -16.88 1.62 10.32
CA SER A 4 -16.13 2.83 10.72
C SER A 4 -15.77 3.70 9.52
N LEU A 5 -15.39 3.11 8.37
CA LEU A 5 -15.12 3.86 7.15
C LEU A 5 -16.38 4.47 6.53
N LYS A 6 -17.49 3.73 6.52
CA LYS A 6 -18.80 4.25 6.07
C LYS A 6 -19.29 5.42 6.91
N ALA A 7 -19.11 5.35 8.23
CA ALA A 7 -19.46 6.45 9.13
C ALA A 7 -18.67 7.75 8.84
N ARG A 8 -17.50 7.64 8.20
CA ARG A 8 -16.66 8.78 7.79
C ARG A 8 -16.83 9.17 6.31
N GLY A 9 -17.89 8.68 5.64
CA GLY A 9 -18.15 8.99 4.23
C GLY A 9 -17.29 8.22 3.22
N SER A 10 -16.57 7.18 3.66
CA SER A 10 -15.74 6.33 2.79
C SER A 10 -16.32 4.90 2.68
N ASN A 11 -15.61 3.99 2.04
CA ASN A 11 -16.01 2.58 1.92
C ASN A 11 -14.79 1.66 1.95
N LEU A 12 -15.04 0.37 2.18
CA LEU A 12 -14.01 -0.67 2.11
C LEU A 12 -14.37 -1.65 0.99
N ILE A 13 -13.49 -1.75 0.00
CA ILE A 13 -13.59 -2.73 -1.08
C ILE A 13 -12.78 -3.97 -0.65
N ILE A 14 -13.40 -5.15 -0.75
CA ILE A 14 -12.76 -6.43 -0.44
C ILE A 14 -12.63 -7.21 -1.75
N ARG A 15 -11.43 -7.74 -2.00
CA ARG A 15 -11.09 -8.59 -3.15
C ARG A 15 -10.18 -9.71 -2.66
N GLN A 16 -10.20 -10.82 -3.39
CA GLN A 16 -9.35 -11.97 -3.13
C GLN A 16 -8.50 -12.22 -4.37
N GLY A 17 -7.21 -12.44 -4.16
CA GLY A 17 -6.22 -12.60 -5.22
C GLY A 17 -4.89 -11.98 -4.81
N LYS A 18 -3.93 -12.02 -5.74
CA LYS A 18 -2.61 -11.43 -5.55
C LYS A 18 -2.66 -9.90 -5.61
N PRO A 19 -2.10 -9.17 -4.62
CA PRO A 19 -2.16 -7.71 -4.60
C PRO A 19 -1.63 -7.05 -5.89
N GLU A 20 -0.55 -7.60 -6.44
CA GLU A 20 0.14 -7.16 -7.66
C GLU A 20 -0.71 -7.28 -8.94
N ASP A 21 -1.80 -8.07 -8.90
CA ASP A 21 -2.76 -8.20 -10.00
C ASP A 21 -4.05 -7.40 -9.72
N VAL A 22 -4.53 -7.48 -8.46
CA VAL A 22 -5.82 -6.92 -8.06
C VAL A 22 -5.77 -5.38 -7.99
N VAL A 23 -4.69 -4.80 -7.46
CA VAL A 23 -4.58 -3.34 -7.32
C VAL A 23 -4.53 -2.65 -8.68
N PRO A 24 -3.69 -3.07 -9.64
CA PRO A 24 -3.73 -2.52 -11.00
C PRO A 24 -5.09 -2.68 -11.69
N ALA A 25 -5.78 -3.80 -11.48
CA ALA A 25 -7.12 -4.00 -12.01
C ALA A 25 -8.14 -3.00 -11.44
N ILE A 26 -8.08 -2.71 -10.14
CA ILE A 26 -8.93 -1.69 -9.50
C ILE A 26 -8.65 -0.30 -10.10
N ILE A 27 -7.38 0.08 -10.25
CA ILE A 27 -6.98 1.36 -10.85
C ILE A 27 -7.53 1.47 -12.28
N LYS A 28 -7.41 0.40 -13.07
CA LYS A 28 -7.94 0.35 -14.43
C LYS A 28 -9.46 0.54 -14.47
N CYS A 29 -10.20 -0.08 -13.54
CA CYS A 29 -11.65 0.07 -13.42
C CYS A 29 -12.09 1.47 -12.98
N LEU A 30 -11.31 2.13 -12.13
CA LEU A 30 -11.59 3.51 -11.68
C LEU A 30 -11.21 4.57 -12.73
N GLY A 31 -10.38 4.20 -13.70
CA GLY A 31 -9.81 5.09 -14.71
C GLY A 31 -8.46 5.65 -14.24
N GLN A 32 -7.42 5.45 -15.05
CA GLN A 32 -6.03 5.83 -14.72
C GLN A 32 -5.87 7.34 -14.44
N GLY A 33 -6.72 8.20 -15.00
CA GLY A 33 -6.71 9.64 -14.74
C GLY A 33 -7.34 10.07 -13.40
N ASN A 34 -8.04 9.15 -12.71
CA ASN A 34 -8.73 9.44 -11.46
C ASN A 34 -7.91 9.04 -10.22
N VAL A 35 -6.85 8.26 -10.40
CA VAL A 35 -6.02 7.75 -9.30
C VAL A 35 -4.64 8.41 -9.36
N ILE A 36 -4.34 9.26 -8.38
CA ILE A 36 -3.07 9.99 -8.32
C ILE A 36 -1.97 9.11 -7.72
N ALA A 37 -2.28 8.39 -6.64
CA ALA A 37 -1.32 7.56 -5.95
C ALA A 37 -1.99 6.39 -5.22
N VAL A 38 -1.21 5.34 -4.97
CA VAL A 38 -1.54 4.26 -4.04
C VAL A 38 -0.67 4.40 -2.80
N GLY A 39 -1.31 4.45 -1.63
CA GLY A 39 -0.65 4.55 -0.34
C GLY A 39 -0.77 3.25 0.46
N PHE A 40 0.33 2.74 1.01
CA PHE A 40 0.32 1.60 1.94
C PHE A 40 1.48 1.67 2.95
N GLN A 41 1.45 0.83 3.97
CA GLN A 41 2.53 0.76 4.97
C GLN A 41 3.65 -0.14 4.45
N GLU A 42 4.89 0.28 4.67
CA GLU A 42 6.08 -0.49 4.31
C GLU A 42 6.25 -1.67 5.27
N GLU A 43 6.56 -2.84 4.72
CA GLU A 43 6.86 -4.07 5.46
C GLU A 43 8.36 -4.40 5.39
N ALA A 44 8.83 -5.30 6.25
CA ALA A 44 10.25 -5.60 6.42
C ALA A 44 10.67 -7.03 6.05
N THR A 45 9.72 -7.93 5.87
CA THR A 45 9.95 -9.35 5.58
C THR A 45 9.97 -9.60 4.07
N GLN A 46 10.77 -10.58 3.64
CA GLN A 46 11.04 -10.80 2.21
C GLN A 46 9.76 -11.09 1.40
N GLU A 47 8.82 -11.86 1.97
CA GLU A 47 7.56 -12.20 1.31
C GLU A 47 6.75 -10.95 0.95
N GLU A 48 6.65 -10.01 1.88
CA GLU A 48 5.97 -8.73 1.69
C GLU A 48 6.76 -7.81 0.76
N LEU A 49 8.08 -7.74 0.88
CA LEU A 49 8.94 -6.93 0.00
C LEU A 49 8.83 -7.39 -1.47
N ASP A 50 8.74 -8.69 -1.72
CA ASP A 50 8.54 -9.25 -3.06
C ASP A 50 7.20 -8.82 -3.66
N VAL A 51 6.13 -8.84 -2.85
CA VAL A 51 4.80 -8.37 -3.25
C VAL A 51 4.80 -6.86 -3.51
N GLU A 52 5.43 -6.07 -2.65
CA GLU A 52 5.57 -4.63 -2.84
C GLU A 52 6.35 -4.28 -4.11
N ALA A 53 7.44 -5.01 -4.39
CA ALA A 53 8.24 -4.81 -5.59
C ALA A 53 7.45 -5.15 -6.86
N ALA A 54 6.72 -6.28 -6.85
CA ALA A 54 5.83 -6.67 -7.94
C ALA A 54 4.72 -5.64 -8.15
N LEU A 55 4.12 -5.15 -7.07
CA LEU A 55 3.12 -4.09 -7.12
C LEU A 55 3.71 -2.80 -7.69
N LYS A 56 4.90 -2.37 -7.25
CA LYS A 56 5.60 -1.19 -7.77
C LYS A 56 5.87 -1.27 -9.27
N LYS A 57 6.21 -2.45 -9.77
CA LYS A 57 6.44 -2.70 -11.20
C LYS A 57 5.15 -2.68 -12.02
N ASN A 58 4.06 -3.25 -11.49
CA ASN A 58 2.80 -3.42 -12.21
C ASN A 58 1.85 -2.23 -12.06
N CYS A 59 2.09 -1.36 -11.09
CA CYS A 59 1.26 -0.21 -10.80
C CYS A 59 1.67 0.96 -11.70
N GLY A 60 0.79 1.38 -12.60
CA GLY A 60 1.00 2.53 -13.49
C GLY A 60 0.79 3.90 -12.84
N VAL A 61 0.74 3.99 -11.51
CA VAL A 61 0.54 5.24 -10.74
C VAL A 61 1.56 5.34 -9.62
N GLN A 62 1.73 6.53 -9.06
CA GLN A 62 2.71 6.78 -7.99
C GLN A 62 2.40 5.91 -6.76
N ILE A 63 3.40 5.22 -6.23
CA ILE A 63 3.30 4.51 -4.96
C ILE A 63 3.95 5.34 -3.85
N LYS A 64 3.24 5.47 -2.73
CA LYS A 64 3.72 6.12 -1.51
C LYS A 64 3.68 5.13 -0.37
N THR A 65 4.83 4.83 0.21
CA THR A 65 4.96 3.94 1.35
C THR A 65 5.23 4.73 2.61
N PHE A 66 4.75 4.23 3.74
CA PHE A 66 4.92 4.86 5.05
C PHE A 66 5.35 3.82 6.07
N TRP A 67 6.41 4.11 6.83
CA TRP A 67 6.81 3.26 7.94
C TRP A 67 5.89 3.53 9.13
N GLY A 68 5.21 2.50 9.65
CA GLY A 68 4.27 2.67 10.76
C GLY A 68 4.10 1.46 11.68
N SER A 69 4.93 0.43 11.50
CA SER A 69 4.81 -0.84 12.23
C SER A 69 5.60 -0.86 13.55
N THR A 70 6.39 0.19 13.83
CA THR A 70 7.19 0.33 15.06
C THR A 70 6.77 1.55 15.87
N LEU A 71 7.03 1.50 17.19
CA LEU A 71 6.73 2.61 18.10
C LEU A 71 7.56 3.87 17.82
N TYR A 72 8.85 3.69 17.51
CA TYR A 72 9.75 4.75 17.06
C TYR A 72 9.85 4.73 15.54
N HIS A 73 9.88 5.89 14.89
CA HIS A 73 10.11 5.92 13.46
C HIS A 73 11.54 5.47 13.14
N LYS A 74 11.73 4.85 11.96
CA LYS A 74 13.05 4.35 11.53
C LYS A 74 14.13 5.43 11.44
N GLU A 75 13.72 6.69 11.28
CA GLU A 75 14.61 7.85 11.20
C GLU A 75 14.94 8.45 12.58
N ASP A 76 14.20 8.08 13.63
CA ASP A 76 14.36 8.62 14.98
C ASP A 76 15.35 7.81 15.83
N VAL A 77 15.82 6.66 15.33
CA VAL A 77 16.75 5.80 16.06
C VAL A 77 18.21 6.25 15.84
N PRO A 78 19.08 6.21 16.88
CA PRO A 78 20.44 6.75 16.80
C PRO A 78 21.44 5.79 16.14
N PHE A 79 21.00 4.97 15.20
CA PHE A 79 21.82 4.01 14.45
C PHE A 79 21.18 3.70 13.09
N LYS A 80 21.99 3.17 12.16
CA LYS A 80 21.50 2.74 10.85
C LYS A 80 20.78 1.41 10.96
N ILE A 81 19.59 1.33 10.40
CA ILE A 81 18.87 0.08 10.23
C ILE A 81 19.38 -0.59 8.95
N GLN A 82 19.78 -1.87 9.05
CA GLN A 82 20.00 -2.73 7.89
C GLN A 82 18.72 -3.51 7.66
N GLN A 83 18.17 -3.39 6.45
CA GLN A 83 16.93 -4.00 6.01
C GLN A 83 17.21 -4.76 4.72
#